data_AF-A0A803RAK9-F1
#
_entry.id   AF-A0A803RAK9-F1
#
_cell.length_a   1.000
_cell.length_b   1.000
_cell.length_c   1.000
_cell.angle_alpha   90.00
_cell.angle_beta   90.00
_cell.angle_gamma   90.00
#
_symmetry.space_group_name_H-M   'P 1'
#
loop_
_entity.id
_entity.type
_entity.pdbx_description
1 polymer ?
#
loop_
_entity_poly.entity_id
_entity_poly.type
_entity_poly.pdbx_seq_one_letter_code
_entity_poly.pdbx_strand_id
1 'polypeptide(L)'
;MAKRQRTAFPPNFVHSLDGSHMMMTAVACKKAGLNFAGVHDSYWTHACDVDEMNRILREKFVELYEAPVLENLLESFQTSFPSLTFPPLPDRGDFDLREVLESPYFFN
;
A
#
# COMPACT_ATOMS: atom_id res chain seq x y z
N MET A 1 -15.59 -1.96 -24.40
CA MET A 1 -15.00 -1.15 -23.31
C MET A 1 -15.25 -1.74 -21.92
N ALA A 2 -16.48 -2.12 -21.56
CA ALA A 2 -16.81 -2.66 -20.23
C ALA A 2 -15.97 -3.88 -19.78
N LYS A 3 -15.70 -4.85 -20.67
CA LYS A 3 -14.88 -6.03 -20.35
C LYS A 3 -13.46 -5.67 -19.90
N ARG A 4 -12.82 -4.69 -20.56
CA ARG A 4 -11.46 -4.23 -20.23
C ARG A 4 -11.43 -3.51 -18.88
N GLN A 5 -12.41 -2.68 -18.59
CA GLN A 5 -12.51 -1.98 -17.29
C GLN A 5 -12.66 -2.97 -16.13
N ARG A 6 -13.55 -3.96 -16.27
CA ARG A 6 -13.75 -5.00 -15.23
C ARG A 6 -12.48 -5.79 -14.92
N THR A 7 -11.70 -6.15 -15.94
CA THR A 7 -10.46 -6.94 -15.74
C THR A 7 -9.26 -6.07 -15.35
N ALA A 8 -9.26 -4.79 -15.70
CA ALA A 8 -8.15 -3.88 -15.41
C ALA A 8 -8.25 -3.22 -14.04
N PHE A 9 -9.47 -3.10 -13.48
CA PHE A 9 -9.65 -2.41 -12.21
C PHE A 9 -8.89 -3.05 -11.04
N PRO A 10 -9.02 -4.37 -10.76
CA PRO A 10 -8.30 -4.98 -9.64
C PRO A 10 -6.78 -4.80 -9.68
N PRO A 11 -6.06 -5.11 -10.79
CA PRO A 11 -4.61 -4.92 -10.82
C PRO A 11 -4.21 -3.44 -10.74
N ASN A 12 -4.97 -2.54 -11.36
CA ASN A 12 -4.67 -1.11 -11.28
C ASN A 12 -4.85 -0.55 -9.86
N PHE A 13 -5.86 -1.04 -9.13
CA PHE A 13 -6.09 -0.63 -7.75
C PHE A 13 -4.95 -1.09 -6.84
N VAL A 14 -4.53 -2.36 -6.94
CA VAL A 14 -3.38 -2.88 -6.17
C VAL A 14 -2.11 -2.11 -6.51
N HIS A 15 -1.80 -1.91 -7.80
CA HIS A 15 -0.64 -1.11 -8.21
C HIS A 15 -0.67 0.34 -7.67
N SER A 16 -1.86 0.92 -7.49
CA SER A 16 -1.99 2.25 -6.88
C SER A 16 -1.65 2.25 -5.39
N LEU A 17 -1.91 1.15 -4.67
CA LEU A 17 -1.51 0.96 -3.28
C LEU A 17 -0.01 0.72 -3.17
N ASP A 18 0.57 -0.10 -4.04
CA ASP A 18 2.03 -0.31 -4.11
C ASP A 18 2.76 1.02 -4.38
N GLY A 19 2.23 1.81 -5.32
CA GLY A 19 2.74 3.16 -5.59
C GLY A 19 2.60 4.11 -4.40
N SER A 20 1.48 4.05 -3.68
CA SER A 20 1.26 4.81 -2.45
C SER A 20 2.29 4.44 -1.38
N HIS A 21 2.51 3.14 -1.15
CA HIS A 21 3.48 2.62 -0.18
C HIS A 21 4.91 3.05 -0.52
N MET A 22 5.32 2.94 -1.78
CA MET A 22 6.62 3.41 -2.26
C MET A 22 6.80 4.90 -1.99
N MET A 23 5.79 5.72 -2.32
CA MET A 23 5.87 7.18 -2.12
C MET A 23 5.91 7.56 -0.64
N MET A 24 5.11 6.90 0.20
CA MET A 24 5.14 7.10 1.66
C MET A 24 6.52 6.76 2.24
N THR A 25 7.11 5.64 1.79
CA THR A 25 8.45 5.21 2.17
C THR A 25 9.50 6.23 1.73
N ALA A 26 9.48 6.65 0.46
CA ALA A 26 10.42 7.63 -0.08
C ALA A 26 10.39 8.97 0.69
N VAL A 27 9.19 9.46 1.02
CA VAL A 27 9.02 10.70 1.81
C VAL A 27 9.57 10.51 3.23
N ALA A 28 9.33 9.36 3.86
CA ALA A 28 9.83 9.07 5.20
C ALA A 28 11.36 8.90 5.22
N CYS A 29 11.94 8.17 4.27
CA CYS A 29 13.39 8.06 4.08
C CYS A 29 14.04 9.44 3.92
N LYS A 30 13.47 10.31 3.08
CA LYS A 30 13.97 11.67 2.90
C LYS A 30 13.94 12.49 4.20
N LYS A 31 12.88 12.36 5.01
CA LYS A 31 12.78 13.03 6.33
C LYS A 31 13.81 12.49 7.33
N ALA A 32 14.15 11.21 7.23
CA ALA A 32 15.18 10.56 8.05
C ALA A 32 16.61 10.79 7.52
N GLY A 33 16.78 11.49 6.38
CA GLY A 33 18.09 11.80 5.79
C GLY A 33 18.67 10.70 4.90
N LEU A 34 17.88 9.69 4.54
CA LEU A 34 18.30 8.58 3.68
C LEU A 34 18.13 8.95 2.21
N ASN A 35 19.06 8.47 1.37
CA ASN A 35 18.86 8.43 -0.07
C ASN A 35 17.93 7.27 -0.43
N PHE A 36 16.95 7.51 -1.29
CA PHE A 36 15.99 6.49 -1.72
C PHE A 36 15.84 6.50 -3.24
N ALA A 37 15.83 5.32 -3.85
CA ALA A 37 15.39 5.10 -5.21
C ALA A 37 14.44 3.91 -5.25
N GLY A 38 13.40 3.98 -6.09
CA GLY A 38 12.42 2.91 -6.23
C GLY A 38 12.21 2.55 -7.69
N VAL A 39 12.19 1.25 -7.98
CA VAL A 39 11.72 0.70 -9.27
C VAL A 39 10.56 -0.24 -8.93
N HIS A 40 9.33 0.27 -9.04
CA HIS A 40 8.12 -0.45 -8.62
C HIS A 40 8.20 -0.91 -7.15
N ASP A 41 8.34 -2.22 -6.92
CA ASP A 41 8.43 -2.91 -5.63
C ASP A 41 9.88 -3.16 -5.19
N SER A 42 10.87 -2.63 -5.92
CA SER A 42 12.29 -2.74 -5.56
C SER A 42 12.81 -1.42 -5.00
N TYR A 43 13.23 -1.41 -3.73
CA TYR A 43 13.65 -0.20 -3.01
C TYR A 43 15.15 -0.21 -2.73
N TRP A 44 15.83 0.89 -3.08
CA TRP A 44 17.28 1.01 -3.01
C TRP A 44 17.70 2.20 -2.13
N THR A 45 18.76 2.01 -1.37
CA THR A 45 19.44 3.03 -0.57
C THR A 45 20.93 2.73 -0.49
N HIS A 46 21.72 3.50 0.26
CA HIS A 46 23.12 3.15 0.53
C HIS A 46 23.21 1.97 1.49
N ALA A 47 24.25 1.15 1.36
CA ALA A 47 24.41 -0.07 2.16
C ALA A 47 24.36 0.17 3.68
N CYS A 48 24.83 1.33 4.16
CA CYS A 48 24.78 1.69 5.58
C CYS A 48 23.36 2.00 6.11
N ASP A 49 22.41 2.24 5.22
CA ASP A 49 21.07 2.73 5.56
C ASP A 49 19.99 1.64 5.39
N VAL A 50 20.36 0.44 4.93
CA VAL A 50 19.42 -0.64 4.58
C VAL A 50 18.53 -1.03 5.76
N ASP A 51 19.09 -1.19 6.96
CA ASP A 51 18.33 -1.58 8.14
C ASP A 51 17.27 -0.53 8.51
N GLU A 52 17.64 0.75 8.42
CA GLU A 52 16.74 1.86 8.72
C GLU A 52 15.67 2.03 7.64
N MET A 53 16.03 1.88 6.36
CA MET A 53 15.05 1.83 5.26
C MET A 53 14.06 0.68 5.45
N ASN A 54 14.54 -0.50 5.85
CA ASN A 54 13.70 -1.67 6.12
C ASN A 54 12.75 -1.47 7.29
N ARG A 55 13.17 -0.74 8.33
CA ARG A 55 12.27 -0.33 9.41
C ARG A 55 11.19 0.62 8.89
N ILE A 56 11.58 1.68 8.20
CA ILE A 56 10.67 2.69 7.65
C ILE A 56 9.66 2.07 6.68
N LEU A 57 10.08 1.19 5.77
CA LEU A 57 9.17 0.60 4.78
C LEU A 57 8.09 -0.27 5.44
N ARG A 58 8.46 -1.06 6.47
CA ARG A 58 7.51 -1.88 7.24
C ARG A 58 6.52 -1.00 7.99
N GLU A 59 6.99 0.08 8.61
CA GLU A 59 6.13 1.06 9.27
C GLU A 59 5.14 1.70 8.31
N LYS A 60 5.59 2.13 7.12
CA LYS A 60 4.71 2.74 6.12
C LYS A 60 3.73 1.74 5.50
N PHE A 61 4.09 0.47 5.42
CA PHE A 61 3.18 -0.59 4.99
C PHE A 61 2.04 -0.77 6.00
N VAL A 62 2.39 -0.91 7.28
CA VAL A 62 1.39 -1.05 8.35
C VAL A 62 0.50 0.19 8.42
N GLU A 63 1.08 1.39 8.37
CA GLU A 63 0.31 2.66 8.36
C GLU A 63 -0.69 2.73 7.19
N LEU A 64 -0.27 2.31 5.99
CA LEU A 64 -1.15 2.31 4.80
C LEU A 64 -2.34 1.35 4.97
N TYR A 65 -2.09 0.15 5.48
CA TYR A 65 -3.09 -0.92 5.56
C TYR A 65 -3.88 -0.96 6.87
N GLU A 66 -3.45 -0.23 7.91
CA GLU A 66 -4.29 0.09 9.08
C GLU A 66 -5.42 1.08 8.70
N ALA A 67 -5.26 1.83 7.59
CA ALA A 67 -6.35 2.64 7.06
C ALA A 67 -7.48 1.76 6.49
N PRO A 68 -8.74 2.23 6.53
CA PRO A 68 -9.89 1.49 6.02
C PRO A 68 -9.99 1.60 4.48
N VAL A 69 -9.01 1.01 3.77
CA VAL A 69 -8.80 1.19 2.32
C VAL A 69 -10.02 0.78 1.49
N LEU A 70 -10.64 -0.37 1.80
CA LEU A 70 -11.78 -0.88 1.05
C LEU A 70 -13.09 -0.13 1.39
N GLU A 71 -13.23 0.31 2.63
CA GLU A 71 -14.34 1.16 3.08
C GLU A 71 -14.29 2.52 2.37
N ASN A 72 -13.11 3.16 2.33
CA ASN A 72 -12.90 4.42 1.60
C ASN A 72 -13.19 4.26 0.10
N LEU A 73 -12.81 3.12 -0.49
CA LEU A 73 -13.13 2.82 -1.88
C LEU A 73 -14.64 2.67 -2.09
N LEU A 74 -15.33 1.95 -1.21
CA LEU A 74 -16.78 1.75 -1.28
C LEU A 74 -17.53 3.09 -1.13
N GLU A 75 -17.13 3.92 -0.16
CA GLU A 75 -17.69 5.25 0.05
C GLU A 75 -17.51 6.15 -1.19
N SER A 76 -16.32 6.12 -1.80
CA SER A 76 -16.03 6.85 -3.04
C SER A 76 -16.93 6.41 -4.20
N PHE A 77 -17.18 5.10 -4.34
CA PHE A 77 -18.07 4.56 -5.36
C PHE A 77 -19.54 4.90 -5.11
N GLN A 78 -20.01 4.82 -3.87
CA GLN A 78 -21.36 5.22 -3.49
C GLN A 78 -21.59 6.71 -3.73
N THR A 79 -20.60 7.55 -3.42
CA THR A 79 -20.65 9.00 -3.66
C THR A 79 -20.67 9.32 -5.15
N SER A 80 -19.83 8.65 -5.95
CA SER A 80 -19.72 8.89 -7.39
C SER A 80 -20.90 8.32 -8.19
N PHE A 81 -21.53 7.25 -7.70
CA PHE A 81 -22.60 6.52 -8.38
C PHE A 81 -23.79 6.24 -7.43
N PRO A 82 -24.49 7.29 -6.96
CA PRO A 82 -25.50 7.18 -5.89
C PRO A 82 -26.75 6.37 -6.28
N SER A 83 -26.99 6.16 -7.58
CA SER A 83 -28.10 5.35 -8.09
C SER A 83 -27.78 3.85 -8.16
N LEU A 84 -26.53 3.45 -7.92
CA LEU A 84 -26.10 2.06 -7.95
C LEU A 84 -26.02 1.47 -6.54
N THR A 85 -26.34 0.19 -6.42
CA THR A 85 -26.14 -0.57 -5.17
C THR A 85 -24.86 -1.39 -5.31
N PHE A 86 -24.01 -1.29 -4.29
CA PHE A 86 -22.75 -2.03 -4.21
C PHE A 86 -22.89 -3.18 -3.20
N PRO A 87 -22.22 -4.32 -3.43
CA PRO A 87 -22.21 -5.42 -2.47
C PRO A 87 -21.50 -5.01 -1.17
N PRO A 88 -21.75 -5.73 -0.05
CA PRO A 88 -20.97 -5.53 1.17
C PRO A 88 -19.50 -5.89 0.95
N LEU A 89 -18.64 -5.31 1.80
CA LEU A 89 -17.21 -5.64 1.81
C LEU A 89 -17.00 -7.10 2.26
N PRO A 90 -15.91 -7.75 1.79
CA PRO A 90 -15.50 -9.05 2.33
C PRO A 90 -15.12 -8.92 3.81
N ASP A 91 -15.36 -10.00 4.56
CA ASP A 91 -14.95 -10.08 5.97
C ASP A 91 -13.42 -10.01 6.09
N ARG A 92 -12.94 -9.33 7.15
CA ARG A 92 -11.52 -9.29 7.49
C ARG A 92 -11.10 -10.60 8.16
N GLY A 93 -9.88 -11.04 7.88
CA GLY A 93 -9.26 -12.16 8.60
C GLY A 93 -8.80 -11.77 10.01
N ASP A 94 -8.10 -12.70 10.65
CA ASP A 94 -7.57 -12.59 12.02
C ASP A 94 -6.06 -12.25 12.09
N PHE A 95 -5.41 -12.05 10.94
CA PHE A 95 -4.00 -11.67 10.87
C PHE A 95 -3.75 -10.31 11.53
N ASP A 96 -2.82 -10.27 12.50
CA ASP A 96 -2.35 -9.02 13.07
C ASP A 96 -1.33 -8.37 12.11
N LEU A 97 -1.76 -7.29 11.46
CA LEU A 97 -0.94 -6.54 10.52
C LEU A 97 0.39 -6.07 11.12
N ARG A 98 0.46 -5.89 12.44
CA ARG A 98 1.69 -5.45 13.13
C ARG A 98 2.80 -6.50 13.11
N GLU A 99 2.49 -7.77 12.83
CA GLU A 99 3.50 -8.80 12.61
C GLU A 99 4.46 -8.46 11.45
N VAL A 100 4.02 -7.63 10.50
CA VAL A 100 4.88 -7.12 9.40
C VAL A 100 6.08 -6.35 9.94
N LEU A 101 5.94 -5.65 11.07
CA LEU A 101 7.03 -4.85 11.66
C LEU A 101 8.24 -5.71 12.03
N GLU A 102 8.02 -6.98 12.36
CA GLU A 102 9.08 -7.90 12.78
C GLU A 102 9.50 -8.89 11.69
N SER A 103 8.90 -8.83 10.49
CA SER A 103 9.15 -9.77 9.39
C SER A 103 10.46 -9.46 8.65
N PRO A 104 11.53 -10.27 8.80
CA PRO A 104 12.85 -9.97 8.20
C PRO A 104 12.88 -10.17 6.69
N TYR A 105 11.93 -10.95 6.16
CA TYR A 105 11.85 -11.30 4.74
C TYR A 105 10.68 -10.60 4.04
N PHE A 106 10.07 -9.60 4.68
CA PHE A 106 8.99 -8.82 4.07
C PHE A 106 9.48 -8.08 2.82
N PHE A 107 10.66 -7.46 2.92
CA PHE A 107 11.47 -6.96 1.81
C PHE A 107 12.92 -7.40 2.08
N ASN A 108 13.56 -8.04 1.10
CA ASN A 108 14.91 -8.59 1.22
C ASN A 108 15.79 -8.18 0.04
#